data_AF-A0A497LES2-F1
#
_entry.id   AF-A0A497LES2-F1
#
_cell.length_a   1.000
_cell.length_b   1.000
_cell.length_c   1.000
_cell.angle_alpha   90.00
_cell.angle_beta   90.00
_cell.angle_gamma   90.00
#
_symmetry.space_group_name_H-M   'P 1'
#
loop_
_entity.id
_entity.type
_entity.pdbx_description
1 polymer ?
#
loop_
_entity_poly.entity_id
_entity_poly.type
_entity_poly.pdbx_seq_one_letter_code
_entity_poly.pdbx_strand_id
1 'polypeptide(L)'
;MELICKVLKKIPYYFWVGFYIPKGEFLELGPSRGPSACNRIATTGVCGRAVRERKTIIVPDVEKFPGHITCDPRSKSEIALPIFDNKGNVIAVLDVDSEELGSFDKTDREWLEKILEYAFYLP
;
A
#
# COMPACT_ATOMS: atom_id res chain seq x y z
N MET A 1 5.29 10.70 5.36
CA MET A 1 4.29 10.18 4.40
C MET A 1 4.29 10.96 3.09
N GLU A 2 3.92 12.25 3.05
CA GLU A 2 3.86 13.02 1.78
C GLU A 2 5.12 12.96 0.91
N LEU A 3 6.30 13.13 1.51
CA LEU A 3 7.57 13.06 0.80
C LEU A 3 7.80 11.68 0.17
N ILE A 4 7.45 10.60 0.88
CA ILE A 4 7.57 9.23 0.40
C ILE A 4 6.70 9.06 -0.86
N CYS A 5 5.42 9.45 -0.82
CA CYS A 5 4.56 9.38 -2.01
C CYS A 5 5.13 10.18 -3.18
N LYS A 6 5.65 11.39 -2.92
CA LYS A 6 6.25 12.25 -3.95
C LYS A 6 7.49 11.63 -4.60
N VAL A 7 8.33 10.94 -3.82
CA VAL A 7 9.55 10.30 -4.33
C VAL A 7 9.20 9.01 -5.06
N LEU A 8 8.44 8.11 -4.44
CA LEU A 8 8.08 6.81 -5.01
C LEU A 8 7.26 6.94 -6.30
N LYS A 9 6.36 7.93 -6.41
CA LYS A 9 5.56 8.13 -7.63
C LYS A 9 6.39 8.44 -8.89
N LYS A 10 7.67 8.81 -8.73
CA LYS A 10 8.61 9.01 -9.84
C LYS A 10 9.09 7.69 -10.47
N ILE A 11 8.85 6.55 -9.83
CA ILE A 11 9.15 5.24 -10.41
C ILE A 11 8.16 4.98 -11.55
N PRO A 12 8.63 4.69 -12.79
CA PRO A 12 7.77 4.70 -13.98
C PRO A 12 6.54 3.79 -13.89
N TYR A 13 6.68 2.59 -13.32
CA TYR A 13 5.60 1.60 -13.23
C TYR A 13 4.70 1.78 -12.01
N TYR A 14 4.97 2.77 -11.14
CA TYR A 14 4.11 3.07 -9.99
C TYR A 14 2.96 3.95 -10.47
N PHE A 15 1.80 3.35 -10.69
CA PHE A 15 0.58 4.02 -11.13
C PHE A 15 0.01 4.93 -10.06
N TRP A 16 -0.11 4.39 -8.84
CA TRP A 16 -0.61 5.10 -7.67
C TRP A 16 0.25 4.77 -6.46
N VAL A 17 0.45 5.74 -5.58
CA VAL A 17 1.20 5.59 -4.33
C VAL A 17 0.48 6.35 -3.23
N GLY A 18 0.18 5.71 -2.12
CA GLY A 18 -0.43 6.40 -1.00
C GLY A 18 -0.38 5.65 0.31
N PHE A 19 -0.96 6.28 1.32
CA PHE A 19 -1.11 5.69 2.63
C PHE A 19 -2.58 5.54 2.98
N TYR A 20 -2.92 4.41 3.58
CA TYR A 20 -4.23 4.15 4.16
C TYR A 20 -4.10 4.01 5.68
N ILE A 21 -4.92 4.73 6.46
CA ILE A 21 -4.87 4.79 7.91
C ILE A 21 -6.00 3.93 8.51
N PRO A 22 -5.71 2.93 9.36
CA PRO A 22 -6.75 2.13 9.99
C PRO A 22 -7.68 2.91 10.93
N LYS A 23 -8.99 2.69 10.76
CA LYS A 23 -10.10 3.30 11.51
C LYS A 23 -11.20 2.25 11.77
N GLY A 24 -10.87 1.27 12.61
CA GLY A 24 -11.75 0.13 12.89
C GLY A 24 -11.99 -0.71 11.63
N GLU A 25 -13.24 -0.80 11.21
CA GLU A 25 -13.67 -1.58 10.03
C GLU A 25 -13.28 -0.96 8.67
N PHE A 26 -12.63 0.21 8.69
CA PHE A 26 -12.26 0.94 7.50
C PHE A 26 -10.80 1.38 7.51
N LEU A 27 -10.31 1.70 6.32
CA LEU A 27 -9.07 2.41 6.06
C LEU A 27 -9.40 3.76 5.43
N GLU A 28 -8.87 4.84 6.00
CA GLU A 28 -9.03 6.20 5.48
C GLU A 28 -7.81 6.63 4.67
N LEU A 29 -8.05 7.31 3.55
CA LEU A 29 -7.00 7.79 2.67
C LEU A 29 -6.19 8.89 3.37
N GLY A 30 -4.89 8.65 3.51
CA GLY A 30 -3.89 9.63 3.90
C GLY A 30 -3.20 10.27 2.69
N PRO A 31 -1.95 10.75 2.84
CA PRO A 31 -1.19 11.31 1.73
C PRO A 31 -1.05 10.34 0.55
N SER A 32 -1.31 10.81 -0.66
CA SER A 32 -1.24 10.01 -1.88
C SER A 32 -0.80 10.81 -3.11
N ARG A 33 -0.36 10.11 -4.16
CA ARG A 33 -0.01 10.63 -5.47
C ARG A 33 -0.48 9.64 -6.54
N GLY A 34 -1.11 10.17 -7.58
CA GLY A 34 -1.73 9.37 -8.65
C GLY A 34 -3.14 9.91 -8.95
N PRO A 35 -3.94 9.17 -9.72
CA PRO A 35 -5.36 9.48 -9.92
C PRO A 35 -6.16 9.56 -8.60
N SER A 36 -7.35 10.14 -8.66
CA SER A 36 -8.25 10.20 -7.51
C SER A 36 -8.57 8.79 -7.01
N ALA A 37 -8.34 8.55 -5.72
CA ALA A 37 -8.64 7.28 -5.06
C ALA A 37 -9.87 7.42 -4.13
N CYS A 38 -10.40 6.29 -3.68
CA CYS A 38 -11.47 6.28 -2.68
C CYS A 38 -10.95 6.78 -1.33
N ASN A 39 -11.61 7.81 -0.77
CA ASN A 39 -11.26 8.38 0.53
C ASN A 39 -11.37 7.39 1.70
N ARG A 40 -12.20 6.36 1.54
CA ARG A 40 -12.44 5.34 2.57
C ARG A 40 -12.69 4.00 1.89
N ILE A 41 -12.00 2.97 2.34
CA ILE A 41 -12.18 1.58 1.89
C ILE A 41 -12.45 0.69 3.11
N ALA A 42 -13.17 -0.41 2.93
CA ALA A 42 -13.32 -1.40 4.01
C ALA A 42 -11.97 -2.06 4.31
N THR A 43 -11.75 -2.54 5.55
CA THR A 43 -10.54 -3.29 5.94
C THR A 43 -10.54 -4.71 5.35
N THR A 44 -10.58 -4.75 4.02
CA THR A 44 -10.61 -5.93 3.15
C THR A 44 -9.72 -5.64 1.92
N GLY A 45 -9.74 -6.49 0.90
CA GLY A 45 -8.80 -6.35 -0.21
C GLY A 45 -7.34 -6.53 0.23
N VAL A 46 -6.43 -5.97 -0.56
CA VAL A 46 -4.98 -6.17 -0.40
C VAL A 46 -4.45 -5.38 0.79
N CYS A 47 -4.74 -4.07 0.86
CA CYS A 47 -4.47 -3.25 2.05
C CYS A 47 -5.06 -3.83 3.34
N GLY A 48 -6.32 -4.27 3.34
CA GLY A 48 -6.93 -4.91 4.51
C GLY A 48 -6.28 -6.24 4.88
N ARG A 49 -5.81 -7.02 3.91
CA ARG A 49 -4.99 -8.21 4.18
C ARG A 49 -3.67 -7.84 4.85
N ALA A 50 -3.00 -6.78 4.40
CA ALA A 50 -1.77 -6.30 5.03
C ALA A 50 -1.98 -5.91 6.51
N VAL A 51 -3.09 -5.25 6.83
CA VAL A 51 -3.47 -4.94 8.23
C VAL A 51 -3.68 -6.22 9.05
N ARG A 52 -4.51 -7.15 8.57
CA ARG A 52 -4.90 -8.35 9.32
C ARG A 52 -3.76 -9.33 9.50
N GLU A 53 -2.98 -9.57 8.45
CA GLU A 53 -1.86 -10.51 8.47
C GLU A 53 -0.58 -9.87 9.02
N ARG A 54 -0.58 -8.54 9.23
CA ARG A 54 0.54 -7.77 9.79
C ARG A 54 1.84 -8.04 9.05
N LYS A 55 1.76 -8.13 7.72
CA LYS A 55 2.90 -8.36 6.83
C LYS A 55 2.66 -7.74 5.46
N THR A 56 3.74 -7.51 4.73
CA THR A 56 3.67 -7.07 3.35
C THR A 56 2.96 -8.09 2.46
N ILE A 57 2.04 -7.60 1.63
CA ILE A 57 1.29 -8.38 0.64
C ILE A 57 1.70 -7.93 -0.75
N ILE A 58 2.09 -8.87 -1.59
CA ILE A 58 2.35 -8.65 -3.02
C ILE A 58 1.29 -9.39 -3.81
N VAL A 59 0.65 -8.69 -4.74
CA VAL A 59 -0.41 -9.24 -5.59
C VAL A 59 -0.02 -9.01 -7.05
N PRO A 60 0.39 -10.06 -7.79
CA PRO A 60 0.81 -9.93 -9.18
C PRO A 60 -0.37 -9.68 -10.14
N ASP A 61 -1.59 -10.02 -9.71
CA ASP A 61 -2.82 -9.86 -10.47
C ASP A 61 -3.96 -9.60 -9.48
N VAL A 62 -4.40 -8.35 -9.40
CA VAL A 62 -5.42 -7.93 -8.42
C VAL A 62 -6.81 -8.47 -8.75
N GLU A 63 -7.13 -8.70 -10.03
CA GLU A 63 -8.41 -9.28 -10.43
C GLU A 63 -8.56 -10.72 -9.93
N LYS A 64 -7.45 -11.44 -9.78
CA LYS A 64 -7.43 -12.81 -9.23
C LYS A 64 -7.37 -12.85 -7.71
N PHE A 65 -7.28 -11.70 -7.03
CA PHE A 65 -7.15 -11.66 -5.59
C PHE A 65 -8.50 -11.87 -4.88
N PRO A 66 -8.63 -12.85 -3.97
CA PRO A 66 -9.89 -13.09 -3.27
C PRO A 66 -10.33 -11.89 -2.43
N GLY A 67 -11.54 -11.41 -2.67
CA GLY A 67 -12.07 -10.22 -2.00
C GLY A 67 -11.45 -8.91 -2.50
N HIS A 68 -10.98 -8.88 -3.75
CA HIS A 68 -10.52 -7.68 -4.41
C HIS A 68 -11.64 -6.63 -4.48
N ILE A 69 -11.28 -5.38 -4.17
CA ILE A 69 -12.12 -4.20 -4.28
C ILE A 69 -11.41 -3.29 -5.26
N THR A 70 -11.85 -3.28 -6.52
CA THR A 70 -11.26 -2.41 -7.53
C THR A 70 -11.74 -0.97 -7.32
N CYS A 71 -10.86 -0.08 -6.86
CA CYS A 71 -11.15 1.36 -6.84
C CYS A 71 -10.87 2.02 -8.20
N ASP A 72 -9.86 1.55 -8.93
CA ASP A 72 -9.54 2.00 -10.30
C ASP A 72 -9.21 0.77 -11.18
N PRO A 73 -9.93 0.54 -12.29
CA PRO A 73 -9.74 -0.63 -13.15
C PRO A 73 -8.39 -0.67 -13.86
N ARG A 74 -7.60 0.40 -13.79
CA ARG A 74 -6.25 0.42 -14.35
C ARG A 74 -5.23 -0.25 -13.44
N SER A 75 -5.48 -0.36 -12.13
CA SER A 75 -4.58 -1.12 -11.24
C SER A 75 -4.66 -2.61 -11.57
N LYS A 76 -3.51 -3.22 -11.88
CA LYS A 76 -3.38 -4.63 -12.26
C LYS A 76 -2.53 -5.44 -11.30
N SER A 77 -1.54 -4.81 -10.65
CA SER A 77 -0.76 -5.40 -9.56
C SER A 77 -0.59 -4.39 -8.43
N GLU A 78 -0.42 -4.90 -7.21
CA GLU A 78 -0.38 -4.09 -5.99
C GLU A 78 0.65 -4.65 -5.00
N ILE A 79 1.33 -3.76 -4.28
CA ILE A 79 2.08 -4.10 -3.07
C ILE A 79 1.62 -3.21 -1.90
N ALA A 80 1.22 -3.86 -0.81
CA ALA A 80 0.75 -3.18 0.40
C ALA A 80 1.61 -3.56 1.61
N LEU A 81 2.17 -2.55 2.29
CA LEU A 81 3.11 -2.70 3.41
C LEU A 81 2.55 -2.05 4.68
N PRO A 82 2.31 -2.81 5.77
CA PRO A 82 1.85 -2.23 7.02
C PRO A 82 2.99 -1.49 7.74
N ILE A 83 2.66 -0.35 8.33
CA ILE A 83 3.53 0.44 9.21
C ILE A 83 3.03 0.29 10.64
N PHE A 84 3.94 0.11 11.59
CA PHE A 84 3.64 -0.16 12.99
C PHE A 84 3.97 1.03 13.90
N ASP A 85 3.30 1.17 15.04
CA ASP A 85 3.82 2.00 16.13
C ASP A 85 4.78 1.21 17.02
N ASN A 86 5.35 1.87 18.03
CA ASN A 86 6.22 1.24 19.03
C ASN A 86 5.55 0.16 19.89
N LYS A 87 4.21 0.10 19.89
CA LYS A 87 3.42 -0.95 20.56
C LYS A 87 3.07 -2.09 19.60
N GLY A 88 3.50 -2.00 18.35
CA GLY A 88 3.20 -2.96 17.29
C GLY A 88 1.78 -2.84 16.73
N ASN A 89 1.06 -1.73 16.92
CA ASN A 89 -0.22 -1.52 16.23
C ASN A 89 0.01 -1.06 14.80
N VAL A 90 -0.79 -1.52 13.83
CA VAL A 90 -0.74 -0.99 12.46
C VAL A 90 -1.31 0.42 12.46
N ILE A 91 -0.49 1.42 12.13
CA ILE A 91 -0.88 2.84 12.11
C ILE A 91 -1.11 3.39 10.70
N ALA A 92 -0.56 2.72 9.69
CA ALA A 92 -0.76 3.03 8.29
C ALA A 92 -0.46 1.79 7.43
N VAL A 93 -0.89 1.81 6.18
CA VAL A 93 -0.46 0.88 5.13
C VAL A 93 0.07 1.75 3.99
N LEU A 94 1.33 1.57 3.59
CA LEU A 94 1.81 2.05 2.30
C LEU A 94 1.20 1.16 1.22
N ASP A 95 0.58 1.77 0.25
CA ASP A 95 -0.09 1.10 -0.86
C ASP A 95 0.46 1.64 -2.19
N VAL A 96 0.80 0.73 -3.09
CA VAL A 96 1.41 1.02 -4.38
C VAL A 96 0.79 0.13 -5.44
N ASP A 97 0.18 0.77 -6.43
CA ASP A 97 -0.44 0.12 -7.58
C ASP A 97 0.43 0.25 -8.84
N SER A 98 0.22 -0.66 -9.78
CA SER A 98 0.78 -0.60 -11.13
C SER A 98 -0.27 -0.90 -12.21
N GLU A 99 -0.15 -0.30 -13.40
CA GLU A 99 -0.98 -0.64 -14.57
C GLU A 99 -0.50 -1.91 -15.29
N GLU A 100 0.60 -2.50 -14.81
CA GLU A 100 1.21 -3.72 -15.32
C GLU A 100 0.97 -4.89 -14.36
N LEU A 101 0.95 -6.11 -14.90
CA LEU A 101 0.84 -7.33 -14.11
C LEU A 101 2.21 -7.72 -13.54
N GLY A 102 2.24 -8.19 -12.30
CA GLY A 102 3.46 -8.72 -11.69
C GLY A 102 4.58 -7.70 -11.52
N SER A 103 4.25 -6.41 -11.36
CA SER A 103 5.25 -5.33 -11.31
C SER A 103 6.10 -5.31 -10.04
N PHE A 104 5.68 -6.04 -9.00
CA PHE A 104 6.32 -6.04 -7.69
C PHE A 104 6.85 -7.43 -7.34
N ASP A 105 8.04 -7.47 -6.77
CA ASP A 105 8.69 -8.69 -6.33
C ASP A 105 9.29 -8.59 -4.92
N LYS A 106 10.16 -9.55 -4.58
CA LYS A 106 10.83 -9.58 -3.27
C LYS A 106 11.81 -8.42 -3.08
N THR A 107 12.43 -7.94 -4.15
CA THR A 107 13.35 -6.80 -4.18
C THR A 107 12.58 -5.53 -3.87
N ASP A 108 11.43 -5.29 -4.52
CA ASP A 108 10.58 -4.13 -4.22
C ASP A 108 10.17 -4.13 -2.75
N ARG A 109 9.69 -5.28 -2.25
CA ARG A 109 9.36 -5.43 -0.82
C ARG A 109 10.52 -5.08 0.09
N GLU A 110 11.69 -5.68 -0.13
CA GLU A 110 12.86 -5.49 0.73
C GLU A 110 13.23 -4.01 0.84
N TRP A 111 13.30 -3.31 -0.29
CA TRP A 111 13.72 -1.90 -0.30
C TRP A 111 12.64 -0.95 0.19
N LEU A 112 11.37 -1.21 -0.11
CA LEU A 112 10.27 -0.44 0.45
C LEU A 112 10.18 -0.62 1.98
N GLU A 113 10.35 -1.84 2.49
CA GLU A 113 10.41 -2.12 3.94
C GLU A 113 11.56 -1.34 4.60
N LYS A 114 12.75 -1.34 4.00
CA LYS A 114 13.88 -0.52 4.48
C LYS A 114 13.54 0.97 4.50
N ILE A 115 12.96 1.51 3.42
CA ILE A 115 12.56 2.93 3.36
C ILE A 115 11.60 3.26 4.52
N LEU A 116 10.62 2.40 4.78
CA LEU A 116 9.67 2.59 5.88
C LEU A 116 10.37 2.47 7.24
N GLU A 117 11.32 1.55 7.39
CA GLU A 117 12.13 1.44 8.60
C GLU A 117 12.92 2.72 8.89
N TYR A 118 13.65 3.23 7.90
CA TYR A 118 14.38 4.50 8.01
C TYR A 118 13.46 5.68 8.32
N ALA A 119 12.24 5.69 7.77
CA ALA A 119 11.33 6.82 7.89
C ALA A 119 10.48 6.83 9.17
N PHE A 120 10.22 5.67 9.78
CA PHE A 120 9.24 5.54 10.87
C PHE A 120 9.78 4.85 12.13
N TYR A 121 10.86 4.08 12.07
CA TYR A 121 11.32 3.27 13.20
C TYR A 121 12.70 3.67 13.72
N LEU A 122 13.50 4.40 12.94
CA LEU A 122 14.75 4.93 13.44
C LEU A 122 14.51 6.11 14.40
N PRO A 123 15.28 6.18 15.50
CA PRO A 123 15.16 7.23 16.51
C PRO A 123 15.59 8.62 16.02
#